data_AF-A0A1J4STZ9-F1
#
_entry.id   AF-A0A1J4STZ9-F1
#
_cell.length_a   1.000
_cell.length_b   1.000
_cell.length_c   1.000
_cell.angle_alpha   90.00
_cell.angle_beta   90.00
_cell.angle_gamma   90.00
#
_symmetry.space_group_name_H-M   'P 1'
#
loop_
_entity.id
_entity.type
_entity.pdbx_description
1 polymer ?
#
loop_
_entity_poly.entity_id
_entity_poly.type
_entity_poly.pdbx_seq_one_letter_code
_entity_poly.pdbx_strand_id
1 'polypeptide(L)'
;MKKSVIIVVVGLLALILFLQYKQRKNAVPMDISGNTAVQGSDGLPAGVPLPTEATAYAAPSSTNSRPATFTPSAPALFVPPAAMAGRGPIATIPSDFAKSSIYPDGGSLNDILAAHGKTWGYSAFNPGSFTKEENDAVYGLLAKYFSCTAVAYGKMEMCNYVPGVQNVKLDKYFTTPNYQCMDPAVKVLFYGYAAGKFQSAKPCFQYFKGDNVAGARVPPDFCEGAGQGFDFVCNHKDAGKNKARCHEAFPSSREDCKSSECLDNFSLYSALKDNNMSGCPENYMSECSAFFTKSPSICSVILEKLGGIYYPTLAAHEQSDSKEMVKKREAALKKEEQKLQDEINKKAKKALGKE
;
A
#
# COMPACT_ATOMS: atom_id res chain seq x y z
N MET A 1 -35.22 21.21 -13.92
CA MET A 1 -34.82 19.95 -13.27
C MET A 1 -36.06 19.30 -12.66
N LYS A 2 -36.28 18.00 -12.89
CA LYS A 2 -37.53 17.31 -12.53
C LYS A 2 -37.64 17.19 -11.01
N LYS A 3 -38.80 17.58 -10.43
CA LYS A 3 -39.09 17.54 -8.98
C LYS A 3 -38.75 16.19 -8.32
N SER A 4 -38.77 15.11 -9.09
CA SER A 4 -38.38 13.75 -8.69
C SER A 4 -36.92 13.64 -8.23
N VAL A 5 -35.99 14.42 -8.78
CA VAL A 5 -34.56 14.35 -8.40
C VAL A 5 -34.35 14.90 -6.99
N ILE A 6 -35.08 15.95 -6.61
CA ILE A 6 -34.98 16.57 -5.28
C ILE A 6 -35.48 15.59 -4.21
N ILE A 7 -36.56 14.86 -4.47
CA ILE A 7 -37.10 13.86 -3.53
C ILE A 7 -36.11 12.72 -3.31
N VAL A 8 -35.43 12.26 -4.35
CA VAL A 8 -34.41 11.20 -4.24
C VAL A 8 -33.22 11.69 -3.41
N VAL A 9 -32.73 12.92 -3.65
CA VAL A 9 -31.59 13.47 -2.91
C VAL A 9 -31.92 13.68 -1.43
N VAL A 10 -33.12 14.19 -1.11
CA VAL A 10 -33.57 14.39 0.28
C VAL A 10 -33.76 13.05 0.99
N GLY A 11 -34.32 12.03 0.32
CA GLY A 11 -34.45 10.68 0.87
C GLY A 11 -33.11 10.04 1.19
N LEU A 12 -32.11 10.24 0.32
CA LEU A 12 -30.76 9.69 0.49
C LEU A 12 -30.01 10.36 1.66
N LEU A 13 -30.15 11.67 1.81
CA LEU A 13 -29.62 12.41 2.97
C LEU A 13 -30.25 11.96 4.30
N ALA A 14 -31.57 11.75 4.33
CA ALA A 14 -32.26 11.25 5.52
C ALA A 14 -31.80 9.83 5.89
N LEU A 15 -31.55 8.96 4.90
CA LEU A 15 -31.03 7.61 5.12
C LEU A 15 -29.61 7.63 5.71
N ILE A 16 -28.73 8.50 5.19
CA ILE A 16 -27.36 8.65 5.71
C ILE A 16 -27.39 9.12 7.17
N LEU A 17 -28.21 10.11 7.50
CA LEU A 17 -28.36 10.60 8.88
C LEU A 17 -28.90 9.52 9.82
N PHE A 18 -29.85 8.70 9.36
CA PHE A 18 -30.39 7.59 10.13
C PHE A 18 -29.33 6.50 10.42
N LEU A 19 -28.50 6.17 9.42
CA LEU A 19 -27.40 5.21 9.59
C LEU A 19 -26.33 5.74 10.55
N GLN A 20 -25.95 7.02 10.46
CA GLN A 20 -25.03 7.64 11.41
C GLN A 20 -25.60 7.68 12.84
N TYR A 21 -26.91 7.94 12.99
CA TYR A 21 -27.58 7.90 14.29
C TYR A 21 -27.55 6.49 14.92
N LYS A 22 -27.81 5.44 14.12
CA LYS A 22 -27.72 4.04 14.57
C LYS A 22 -26.30 3.64 14.97
N GLN A 23 -25.28 4.09 14.23
CA GLN A 23 -23.87 3.85 14.59
C GLN A 23 -23.49 4.52 15.91
N ARG A 24 -23.93 5.76 16.15
CA ARG A 24 -23.66 6.46 17.42
C ARG A 24 -24.39 5.86 18.61
N LYS A 25 -25.60 5.32 18.43
CA LYS A 25 -26.38 4.74 19.52
C LYS A 25 -25.90 3.35 19.96
N ASN A 26 -25.17 2.65 19.09
CA ASN A 26 -24.59 1.33 19.37
C ASN A 26 -23.09 1.40 19.68
N ALA A 27 -22.48 2.59 19.71
CA ALA A 27 -21.11 2.75 20.17
C ALA A 27 -21.06 2.54 21.68
N VAL A 28 -20.47 1.43 22.11
CA VAL A 28 -20.09 1.18 23.51
C VAL A 28 -19.19 2.34 23.96
N PRO A 29 -19.45 2.97 25.12
CA PRO A 29 -18.61 4.06 25.60
C PRO A 29 -17.18 3.56 25.80
N MET A 30 -16.26 4.09 25.00
CA MET A 30 -14.84 4.01 25.26
C MET A 30 -14.53 5.02 26.35
N ASP A 31 -14.24 4.51 27.55
CA ASP A 31 -13.78 5.30 28.68
C ASP A 31 -12.41 5.92 28.32
N ILE A 32 -12.39 7.22 28.08
CA ILE A 32 -11.17 8.01 28.03
C ILE A 32 -11.07 8.70 29.38
N SER A 33 -10.30 8.11 30.29
CA SER A 33 -9.90 8.78 31.53
C SER A 33 -8.40 8.68 31.69
N GLY A 34 -7.75 9.83 31.48
CA GLY A 34 -6.37 10.06 31.86
C GLY A 34 -6.30 10.62 33.28
N ASN A 35 -5.32 10.11 34.04
CA ASN A 35 -4.69 10.67 35.23
C ASN A 35 -5.55 11.09 36.43
N THR A 36 -5.58 10.21 37.44
CA THR A 36 -5.37 10.61 38.85
C THR A 36 -4.78 9.46 39.66
N ALA A 37 -3.97 9.82 40.65
CA ALA A 37 -3.12 8.96 41.45
C ALA A 37 -3.85 8.09 42.48
N VAL A 38 -3.23 6.94 42.77
CA VAL A 38 -3.14 6.15 44.02
C VAL A 38 -4.14 6.44 45.14
N GLN A 39 -4.96 5.44 45.48
CA GLN A 39 -5.12 4.94 46.86
C GLN A 39 -5.76 3.55 46.85
N GLY A 40 -5.16 2.61 47.59
CA GLY A 40 -5.57 1.21 47.63
C GLY A 40 -6.73 0.94 48.59
N SER A 41 -7.45 -0.15 48.31
CA SER A 41 -8.20 -0.91 49.30
C SER A 41 -8.33 -2.37 48.87
N ASP A 42 -7.73 -3.22 49.70
CA ASP A 42 -8.11 -4.58 50.09
C ASP A 42 -8.53 -5.64 49.04
N GLY A 43 -7.67 -6.65 48.89
CA GLY A 43 -8.14 -8.04 48.86
C GLY A 43 -7.80 -8.93 47.66
N LEU A 44 -6.94 -8.52 46.73
CA LEU A 44 -6.52 -9.38 45.62
C LEU A 44 -4.99 -9.55 45.57
N PRO A 45 -4.47 -10.75 45.26
CA PRO A 45 -3.04 -10.99 45.21
C PRO A 45 -2.38 -10.09 44.16
N ALA A 46 -1.31 -9.42 44.59
CA ALA A 46 -0.52 -8.51 43.75
C ALA A 46 -0.10 -9.21 42.45
N GLY A 47 -0.62 -8.71 41.32
CA GLY A 47 -0.12 -9.09 40.00
C GLY A 47 1.35 -8.70 39.89
N VAL A 48 2.20 -9.64 39.48
CA VAL A 48 3.62 -9.42 39.23
C VAL A 48 3.75 -8.27 38.22
N PRO A 49 4.45 -7.17 38.54
CA PRO A 49 4.67 -6.10 37.59
C PRO A 49 5.53 -6.64 36.45
N LEU A 50 5.05 -6.50 35.22
CA LEU A 50 5.87 -6.72 34.03
C LEU A 50 7.09 -5.79 34.09
N PRO A 51 8.31 -6.28 33.76
CA PRO A 51 9.51 -5.47 33.78
C PRO A 51 9.33 -4.25 32.86
N THR A 52 9.78 -3.10 33.34
CA THR A 52 9.67 -1.75 32.74
C THR A 52 10.35 -1.59 31.38
N GLU A 53 10.86 -2.68 30.80
CA GLU A 53 11.61 -2.72 29.55
C GLU A 53 10.72 -2.97 28.31
N ALA A 54 9.42 -3.23 28.47
CA ALA A 54 8.51 -3.50 27.35
C ALA A 54 7.78 -2.26 26.77
N THR A 55 7.93 -1.07 27.36
CA THR A 55 7.35 0.19 26.84
C THR A 55 8.39 1.29 26.57
N ALA A 56 9.67 1.02 26.80
CA ALA A 56 10.74 1.84 26.26
C ALA A 56 11.02 1.42 24.82
N TYR A 57 10.37 2.07 23.85
CA TYR A 57 11.03 2.29 22.56
C TYR A 57 12.30 3.08 22.86
N ALA A 58 13.39 2.37 23.14
CA ALA A 58 14.71 2.94 23.18
C ALA A 58 14.98 3.52 21.79
N ALA A 59 14.79 4.83 21.65
CA ALA A 59 15.45 5.57 20.59
C ALA A 59 16.94 5.22 20.72
N PRO A 60 17.57 4.59 19.71
CA PRO A 60 18.99 4.36 19.78
C PRO A 60 19.66 5.72 19.94
N SER A 61 20.39 5.86 21.05
CA SER A 61 21.25 6.99 21.33
C SER A 61 22.20 7.17 20.15
N SER A 62 21.88 8.17 19.33
CA SER A 62 22.70 8.64 18.22
C SER A 62 23.99 9.25 18.79
N THR A 63 24.96 8.40 19.09
CA THR A 63 26.36 8.83 19.09
C THR A 63 26.70 9.21 17.65
N ASN A 64 26.66 10.52 17.40
CA ASN A 64 27.22 11.20 16.26
C ASN A 64 28.67 10.73 16.05
N SER A 65 28.83 9.74 15.20
CA SER A 65 30.07 9.41 14.51
C SER A 65 29.69 9.21 13.07
N ARG A 66 29.51 10.33 12.36
CA ARG A 66 29.26 10.39 10.92
C ARG A 66 30.38 9.61 10.22
N PRO A 67 30.13 8.43 9.63
CA PRO A 67 31.08 7.87 8.70
C PRO A 67 30.97 8.76 7.46
N ALA A 68 31.98 9.60 7.25
CA ALA A 68 32.24 10.14 5.93
C ALA A 68 32.39 8.93 5.01
N THR A 69 31.55 8.84 3.98
CA THR A 69 31.54 7.77 2.98
C THR A 69 30.89 6.47 3.46
N PHE A 70 29.55 6.45 3.46
CA PHE A 70 28.83 5.20 3.26
C PHE A 70 29.06 4.80 1.79
N THR A 71 30.17 4.14 1.50
CA THR A 71 30.28 3.33 0.28
C THR A 71 29.28 2.19 0.44
N PRO A 72 28.24 2.09 -0.41
CA PRO A 72 27.34 0.94 -0.37
C PRO A 72 28.18 -0.31 -0.67
N SER A 73 28.54 -1.04 0.38
CA SER A 73 29.29 -2.28 0.28
C SER A 73 28.38 -3.32 -0.36
N ALA A 74 28.83 -3.81 -1.52
CA ALA A 74 28.33 -4.88 -2.38
C ALA A 74 27.21 -4.52 -3.39
N PRO A 75 27.54 -4.52 -4.70
CA PRO A 75 26.55 -4.44 -5.78
C PRO A 75 25.97 -5.84 -6.02
N ALA A 76 25.04 -6.28 -5.17
CA ALA A 76 24.04 -7.21 -5.66
C ALA A 76 23.11 -6.40 -6.56
N LEU A 77 23.29 -6.54 -7.87
CA LEU A 77 22.55 -5.94 -8.97
C LEU A 77 21.04 -6.10 -8.78
N PHE A 78 20.44 -5.24 -7.97
CA PHE A 78 19.01 -4.99 -7.98
C PHE A 78 18.74 -4.14 -9.21
N VAL A 79 18.61 -4.80 -10.36
CA VAL A 79 18.18 -4.16 -11.61
C VAL A 79 16.67 -4.26 -11.64
N PRO A 80 15.95 -3.16 -11.42
CA PRO A 80 14.50 -3.15 -11.52
C PRO A 80 14.07 -3.45 -12.96
N PRO A 81 12.95 -4.16 -13.16
CA PRO A 81 12.48 -4.50 -14.50
C PRO A 81 12.05 -3.23 -15.26
N ALA A 82 11.93 -3.34 -16.58
CA ALA A 82 11.18 -2.36 -17.35
C ALA A 82 9.70 -2.37 -16.91
N ALA A 83 9.01 -1.23 -16.98
CA ALA A 83 7.63 -1.10 -16.52
C ALA A 83 6.72 -2.19 -17.13
N MET A 84 6.10 -3.01 -16.28
CA MET A 84 5.31 -4.16 -16.71
C MET A 84 3.84 -3.79 -16.95
N ALA A 85 3.28 -4.28 -18.05
CA ALA A 85 1.88 -4.05 -18.45
C ALA A 85 0.85 -4.94 -17.72
N GLY A 86 1.26 -5.64 -16.65
CA GLY A 86 0.35 -6.36 -15.74
C GLY A 86 -0.29 -7.65 -16.27
N ARG A 87 0.12 -8.17 -17.43
CA ARG A 87 -0.38 -9.44 -17.99
C ARG A 87 0.65 -10.56 -17.79
N GLY A 88 0.57 -11.30 -16.69
CA GLY A 88 1.44 -12.44 -16.40
C GLY A 88 2.25 -12.29 -15.11
N PRO A 89 3.09 -13.29 -14.77
CA PRO A 89 3.86 -13.30 -13.52
C PRO A 89 4.74 -12.06 -13.40
N ILE A 90 4.86 -11.55 -12.18
CA ILE A 90 5.79 -10.47 -11.87
C ILE A 90 7.19 -11.09 -11.78
N ALA A 91 8.19 -10.41 -12.34
CA ALA A 91 9.59 -10.81 -12.26
C ALA A 91 10.01 -11.02 -10.80
N THR A 92 10.60 -12.17 -10.51
CA THR A 92 11.14 -12.49 -9.19
C THR A 92 12.42 -11.71 -8.93
N ILE A 93 12.71 -11.50 -7.65
CA ILE A 93 13.85 -10.72 -7.20
C ILE A 93 14.99 -11.69 -6.81
N PRO A 94 16.19 -11.57 -7.41
CA PRO A 94 17.33 -12.43 -7.10
C PRO A 94 18.04 -11.97 -5.81
N SER A 95 17.32 -11.90 -4.70
CA SER A 95 17.83 -11.47 -3.39
C SER A 95 17.34 -12.37 -2.27
N ASP A 96 18.12 -12.49 -1.20
CA ASP A 96 17.79 -13.41 -0.11
C ASP A 96 16.51 -13.02 0.62
N PHE A 97 16.30 -11.72 0.89
CA PHE A 97 15.06 -11.26 1.54
C PHE A 97 13.79 -11.64 0.77
N ALA A 98 13.88 -11.70 -0.57
CA ALA A 98 12.73 -12.02 -1.42
C ALA A 98 12.47 -13.53 -1.51
N LYS A 99 13.45 -14.35 -1.14
CA LYS A 99 13.38 -15.82 -1.05
C LYS A 99 13.09 -16.30 0.36
N SER A 100 13.40 -15.49 1.37
CA SER A 100 13.08 -15.78 2.77
C SER A 100 11.58 -15.93 2.94
N SER A 101 11.20 -16.83 3.85
CA SER A 101 9.80 -16.96 4.25
C SER A 101 9.30 -15.65 4.87
N ILE A 102 8.11 -15.24 4.47
CA ILE A 102 7.40 -14.07 5.02
C ILE A 102 6.13 -14.49 5.79
N TYR A 103 5.93 -15.79 5.99
CA TYR A 103 4.77 -16.35 6.70
C TYR A 103 5.11 -17.70 7.36
N PRO A 104 4.69 -17.96 8.62
CA PRO A 104 5.15 -19.11 9.42
C PRO A 104 5.04 -20.47 8.72
N ASP A 105 3.96 -20.67 7.94
CA ASP A 105 3.67 -21.95 7.27
C ASP A 105 3.90 -21.93 5.76
N GLY A 106 4.60 -20.91 5.23
CA GLY A 106 5.13 -21.01 3.87
C GLY A 106 5.35 -19.72 3.11
N GLY A 107 6.12 -19.90 2.04
CA GLY A 107 6.24 -18.99 0.91
C GLY A 107 6.98 -17.68 1.17
N SER A 108 7.54 -17.17 0.08
CA SER A 108 8.40 -16.00 -0.01
C SER A 108 7.72 -14.88 -0.79
N LEU A 109 8.29 -13.68 -0.78
CA LEU A 109 7.83 -12.62 -1.68
C LEU A 109 7.85 -13.10 -3.13
N ASN A 110 8.89 -13.84 -3.53
CA ASN A 110 8.99 -14.38 -4.88
C ASN A 110 7.86 -15.36 -5.25
N ASP A 111 7.34 -16.11 -4.29
CA ASP A 111 6.19 -17.00 -4.53
C ASP A 111 4.94 -16.18 -4.84
N ILE A 112 4.71 -15.09 -4.09
CA ILE A 112 3.63 -14.14 -4.37
C ILE A 112 3.78 -13.54 -5.76
N LEU A 113 4.97 -13.01 -6.09
CA LEU A 113 5.22 -12.35 -7.38
C LEU A 113 5.04 -13.33 -8.56
N ALA A 114 5.53 -14.57 -8.43
CA ALA A 114 5.44 -15.61 -9.45
C ALA A 114 4.00 -16.11 -9.68
N ALA A 115 3.12 -15.97 -8.69
CA ALA A 115 1.72 -16.37 -8.77
C ALA A 115 0.82 -15.30 -9.43
N HIS A 116 1.34 -14.09 -9.67
CA HIS A 116 0.60 -13.02 -10.33
C HIS A 116 0.16 -13.42 -11.76
N GLY A 117 -1.06 -13.05 -12.14
CA GLY A 117 -1.69 -13.47 -13.39
C GLY A 117 -2.16 -14.93 -13.42
N LYS A 118 -1.96 -15.70 -12.34
CA LYS A 118 -2.44 -17.08 -12.21
C LYS A 118 -3.50 -17.21 -11.12
N THR A 119 -3.14 -16.90 -9.88
CA THR A 119 -4.02 -17.00 -8.70
C THR A 119 -4.52 -15.63 -8.24
N TRP A 120 -3.76 -14.57 -8.53
CA TRP A 120 -4.12 -13.20 -8.18
C TRP A 120 -3.66 -12.23 -9.28
N GLY A 121 -4.12 -10.99 -9.20
CA GLY A 121 -3.87 -9.92 -10.16
C GLY A 121 -5.03 -9.73 -11.15
N TYR A 122 -5.07 -8.55 -11.80
CA TYR A 122 -6.21 -8.13 -12.65
C TYR A 122 -6.48 -9.01 -13.89
N SER A 123 -5.57 -9.94 -14.21
CA SER A 123 -5.70 -10.88 -15.33
C SER A 123 -6.01 -12.31 -14.91
N ALA A 124 -6.13 -12.59 -13.61
CA ALA A 124 -6.52 -13.90 -13.10
C ALA A 124 -8.06 -14.03 -13.12
N PHE A 125 -8.59 -14.88 -14.00
CA PHE A 125 -10.04 -15.06 -14.20
C PHE A 125 -10.50 -16.51 -13.93
N ASN A 126 -9.65 -17.35 -13.34
CA ASN A 126 -9.99 -18.74 -13.07
C ASN A 126 -10.85 -18.87 -11.82
N PRO A 127 -11.68 -19.92 -11.69
CA PRO A 127 -12.14 -20.39 -10.39
C PRO A 127 -10.96 -20.45 -9.41
N GLY A 128 -11.13 -19.94 -8.19
CA GLY A 128 -10.08 -19.82 -7.17
C GLY A 128 -9.14 -18.63 -7.32
N SER A 129 -9.41 -17.71 -8.26
CA SER A 129 -8.67 -16.45 -8.33
C SER A 129 -9.16 -15.47 -7.28
N PHE A 130 -8.25 -14.63 -6.79
CA PHE A 130 -8.54 -13.59 -5.82
C PHE A 130 -9.60 -12.62 -6.36
N THR A 131 -10.51 -12.20 -5.49
CA THR A 131 -11.50 -11.13 -5.73
C THR A 131 -10.82 -9.79 -6.00
N LYS A 132 -11.59 -8.80 -6.47
CA LYS A 132 -11.06 -7.46 -6.71
C LYS A 132 -10.50 -6.84 -5.43
N GLU A 133 -11.23 -6.96 -4.33
CA GLU A 133 -10.86 -6.41 -3.03
C GLU A 133 -9.57 -7.06 -2.49
N GLU A 134 -9.44 -8.38 -2.64
CA GLU A 134 -8.22 -9.13 -2.27
C GLU A 134 -7.03 -8.72 -3.15
N ASN A 135 -7.23 -8.55 -4.46
CA ASN A 135 -6.21 -8.06 -5.38
C ASN A 135 -5.76 -6.63 -5.01
N ASP A 136 -6.70 -5.73 -4.74
CA ASP A 136 -6.40 -4.35 -4.35
C ASP A 136 -5.62 -4.31 -3.01
N ALA A 137 -5.93 -5.20 -2.06
CA ALA A 137 -5.18 -5.33 -0.81
C ALA A 137 -3.73 -5.81 -1.03
N VAL A 138 -3.53 -6.84 -1.87
CA VAL A 138 -2.20 -7.34 -2.22
C VAL A 138 -1.39 -6.28 -2.97
N TYR A 139 -1.99 -5.61 -3.97
CA TYR A 139 -1.33 -4.53 -4.70
C TYR A 139 -0.96 -3.35 -3.80
N GLY A 140 -1.85 -2.95 -2.90
CA GLY A 140 -1.58 -1.83 -1.97
C GLY A 140 -0.38 -2.14 -1.05
N LEU A 141 -0.28 -3.36 -0.53
CA LEU A 141 0.85 -3.77 0.31
C LEU A 141 2.15 -3.90 -0.47
N LEU A 142 2.10 -4.47 -1.69
CA LEU A 142 3.28 -4.50 -2.56
C LEU A 142 3.75 -3.09 -2.92
N ALA A 143 2.84 -2.19 -3.30
CA ALA A 143 3.15 -0.81 -3.61
C ALA A 143 3.81 -0.09 -2.43
N LYS A 144 3.25 -0.26 -1.21
CA LYS A 144 3.81 0.30 0.02
C LYS A 144 5.18 -0.29 0.35
N TYR A 145 5.36 -1.60 0.18
CA TYR A 145 6.65 -2.27 0.39
C TYR A 145 7.73 -1.73 -0.56
N PHE A 146 7.45 -1.69 -1.86
CA PHE A 146 8.41 -1.20 -2.85
C PHE A 146 8.64 0.30 -2.73
N SER A 147 7.66 1.09 -2.28
CA SER A 147 7.82 2.51 -1.95
C SER A 147 8.80 2.70 -0.80
N CYS A 148 8.57 2.02 0.33
CA CYS A 148 9.48 2.01 1.48
C CYS A 148 10.91 1.62 1.06
N THR A 149 11.03 0.56 0.24
CA THR A 149 12.31 0.06 -0.26
C THR A 149 12.98 1.05 -1.23
N ALA A 150 12.20 1.71 -2.10
CA ALA A 150 12.66 2.77 -2.98
C ALA A 150 13.31 3.90 -2.19
N VAL A 151 12.69 4.30 -1.08
CA VAL A 151 13.19 5.37 -0.21
C VAL A 151 14.44 4.92 0.55
N ALA A 152 14.44 3.72 1.14
CA ALA A 152 15.60 3.17 1.84
C ALA A 152 16.88 3.18 0.98
N TYR A 153 16.75 2.83 -0.29
CA TYR A 153 17.87 2.78 -1.23
C TYR A 153 18.08 4.05 -2.06
N GLY A 154 17.16 5.02 -2.00
CA GLY A 154 17.16 6.19 -2.89
C GLY A 154 16.98 5.84 -4.38
N LYS A 155 16.27 4.75 -4.69
CA LYS A 155 16.08 4.20 -6.04
C LYS A 155 14.59 4.02 -6.37
N MET A 156 13.98 5.03 -6.99
CA MET A 156 12.54 5.02 -7.34
C MET A 156 12.17 3.87 -8.28
N GLU A 157 13.10 3.36 -9.06
CA GLU A 157 12.86 2.24 -9.97
C GLU A 157 12.49 0.93 -9.26
N MET A 158 12.67 0.84 -7.93
CA MET A 158 12.11 -0.25 -7.11
C MET A 158 10.59 -0.39 -7.32
N CYS A 159 9.89 0.69 -7.66
CA CYS A 159 8.47 0.65 -8.00
C CYS A 159 8.15 -0.04 -9.34
N ASN A 160 9.12 -0.37 -10.18
CA ASN A 160 8.86 -1.08 -11.43
C ASN A 160 8.48 -2.56 -11.21
N TYR A 161 8.69 -3.09 -10.00
CA TYR A 161 8.26 -4.44 -9.64
C TYR A 161 6.74 -4.57 -9.48
N VAL A 162 6.02 -3.47 -9.28
CA VAL A 162 4.56 -3.49 -9.28
C VAL A 162 4.02 -3.10 -10.65
N PRO A 163 2.93 -3.73 -11.13
CA PRO A 163 2.35 -3.40 -12.43
C PRO A 163 2.01 -1.92 -12.55
N GLY A 164 2.48 -1.32 -13.63
CA GLY A 164 1.95 -0.06 -14.13
C GLY A 164 0.90 -0.33 -15.19
N VAL A 165 0.44 0.73 -15.86
CA VAL A 165 -0.40 0.55 -17.03
C VAL A 165 0.10 1.45 -18.15
N GLN A 166 0.34 0.84 -19.30
CA GLN A 166 0.68 1.55 -20.53
C GLN A 166 -0.64 1.99 -21.21
N ASN A 167 -0.73 3.25 -21.64
CA ASN A 167 -1.83 3.79 -22.45
C ASN A 167 -3.22 3.83 -21.79
N VAL A 168 -3.32 4.16 -20.49
CA VAL A 168 -4.61 4.41 -19.85
C VAL A 168 -4.92 5.89 -19.80
N LYS A 169 -6.21 6.21 -19.88
CA LYS A 169 -6.75 7.52 -19.51
C LYS A 169 -6.28 7.91 -18.10
N LEU A 170 -5.99 9.20 -17.91
CA LEU A 170 -5.42 9.79 -16.70
C LEU A 170 -6.15 9.39 -15.41
N ASP A 171 -7.47 9.24 -15.49
CA ASP A 171 -8.36 8.90 -14.37
C ASP A 171 -8.06 7.53 -13.72
N LYS A 172 -7.51 6.59 -14.49
CA LYS A 172 -7.16 5.25 -14.00
C LYS A 172 -5.66 5.08 -13.72
N TYR A 173 -4.85 6.09 -14.02
CA TYR A 173 -3.41 6.06 -13.75
C TYR A 173 -3.13 6.17 -12.24
N PHE A 174 -3.87 7.03 -11.54
CA PHE A 174 -3.78 7.24 -10.09
C PHE A 174 -4.13 6.01 -9.25
N THR A 175 -4.82 5.04 -9.84
CA THR A 175 -5.21 3.79 -9.17
C THR A 175 -4.24 2.65 -9.47
N THR A 176 -3.17 2.88 -10.22
CA THR A 176 -2.23 1.82 -10.57
C THR A 176 -1.32 1.46 -9.39
N PRO A 177 -0.97 0.18 -9.21
CA PRO A 177 -0.03 -0.23 -8.16
C PRO A 177 1.32 0.50 -8.27
N ASN A 178 1.81 0.72 -9.50
CA ASN A 178 3.01 1.51 -9.74
C ASN A 178 2.87 2.96 -9.28
N TYR A 179 1.75 3.64 -9.55
CA TYR A 179 1.52 4.99 -9.06
C TYR A 179 1.46 5.03 -7.52
N GLN A 180 0.75 4.08 -6.90
CA GLN A 180 0.67 3.95 -5.44
C GLN A 180 2.03 3.73 -4.78
N CYS A 181 3.00 3.17 -5.52
CA CYS A 181 4.38 3.05 -5.08
C CYS A 181 5.17 4.34 -5.33
N MET A 182 5.08 4.88 -6.54
CA MET A 182 5.89 6.02 -6.99
C MET A 182 5.54 7.30 -6.24
N ASP A 183 4.26 7.59 -6.02
CA ASP A 183 3.81 8.85 -5.42
C ASP A 183 4.45 9.11 -4.04
N PRO A 184 4.31 8.21 -3.03
CA PRO A 184 4.97 8.41 -1.75
C PRO A 184 6.51 8.39 -1.82
N ALA A 185 7.10 7.48 -2.59
CA ALA A 185 8.55 7.39 -2.71
C ALA A 185 9.17 8.67 -3.33
N VAL A 186 8.58 9.15 -4.42
CA VAL A 186 9.00 10.39 -5.10
C VAL A 186 8.83 11.57 -4.16
N LYS A 187 7.70 11.67 -3.44
CA LYS A 187 7.42 12.78 -2.54
C LYS A 187 8.42 12.84 -1.37
N VAL A 188 8.64 11.73 -0.66
CA VAL A 188 9.60 11.69 0.46
C VAL A 188 11.02 11.99 0.00
N LEU A 189 11.48 11.41 -1.12
CA LEU A 189 12.82 11.68 -1.65
C LEU A 189 12.98 13.11 -2.17
N PHE A 190 11.94 13.67 -2.81
CA PHE A 190 11.97 15.06 -3.25
C PHE A 190 11.98 16.04 -2.08
N TYR A 191 11.15 15.80 -1.06
CA TYR A 191 11.10 16.65 0.12
C TYR A 191 12.41 16.54 0.91
N GLY A 192 13.00 15.35 0.95
CA GLY A 192 14.35 15.12 1.49
C GLY A 192 15.42 15.88 0.69
N TYR A 193 15.30 15.96 -0.64
CA TYR A 193 16.20 16.76 -1.48
C TYR A 193 16.04 18.26 -1.21
N ALA A 194 14.81 18.76 -1.18
CA ALA A 194 14.52 20.15 -0.86
C ALA A 194 14.97 20.54 0.56
N ALA A 195 14.91 19.60 1.50
CA ALA A 195 15.42 19.75 2.86
C ALA A 195 16.96 19.62 2.99
N GLY A 196 17.68 19.40 1.88
CA GLY A 196 19.14 19.20 1.86
C GLY A 196 19.61 17.88 2.49
N LYS A 197 18.71 16.90 2.67
CA LYS A 197 19.01 15.58 3.25
C LYS A 197 19.19 14.47 2.21
N PHE A 198 18.79 14.73 0.96
CA PHE A 198 19.01 13.84 -0.17
C PHE A 198 19.78 14.59 -1.26
N GLN A 199 20.71 13.92 -1.96
CA GLN A 199 21.65 14.61 -2.86
C GLN A 199 21.21 14.64 -4.33
N SER A 200 20.25 13.80 -4.72
CA SER A 200 19.86 13.70 -6.13
C SER A 200 18.63 14.56 -6.42
N ALA A 201 18.71 15.39 -7.46
CA ALA A 201 17.57 16.15 -8.01
C ALA A 201 16.57 15.27 -8.79
N LYS A 202 16.89 14.00 -9.05
CA LYS A 202 16.05 13.08 -9.84
C LYS A 202 14.61 12.95 -9.32
N PRO A 203 14.33 12.87 -8.00
CA PRO A 203 12.96 12.86 -7.49
C PRO A 203 12.19 14.14 -7.81
N CYS A 204 12.84 15.31 -7.83
CA CYS A 204 12.19 16.55 -8.29
C CYS A 204 11.72 16.40 -9.74
N PHE A 205 12.60 15.95 -10.64
CA PHE A 205 12.21 15.72 -12.04
C PHE A 205 11.05 14.74 -12.17
N GLN A 206 11.02 13.67 -11.37
CA GLN A 206 9.90 12.72 -11.41
C GLN A 206 8.61 13.29 -10.82
N TYR A 207 8.70 14.07 -9.74
CA TYR A 207 7.56 14.73 -9.11
C TYR A 207 6.82 15.62 -10.10
N PHE A 208 7.57 16.43 -10.87
CA PHE A 208 7.01 17.34 -11.86
C PHE A 208 6.78 16.71 -13.25
N LYS A 209 7.43 15.59 -13.57
CA LYS A 209 7.13 14.79 -14.76
C LYS A 209 5.81 14.03 -14.63
N GLY A 210 5.46 13.62 -13.41
CA GLY A 210 4.23 12.91 -13.10
C GLY A 210 2.97 13.79 -13.21
N ASP A 211 1.81 13.14 -13.23
CA ASP A 211 0.51 13.81 -13.37
C ASP A 211 0.12 14.69 -12.16
N ASN A 212 0.87 14.64 -11.05
CA ASN A 212 0.73 15.56 -9.91
C ASN A 212 0.81 17.03 -10.34
N VAL A 213 1.47 17.31 -11.48
CA VAL A 213 1.52 18.64 -12.10
C VAL A 213 1.46 18.52 -13.63
N ALA A 214 0.56 17.69 -14.18
CA ALA A 214 0.44 17.44 -15.62
C ALA A 214 0.58 18.73 -16.47
N GLY A 215 1.60 18.76 -17.33
CA GLY A 215 1.95 19.92 -18.18
C GLY A 215 3.04 20.84 -17.64
N ALA A 216 3.44 20.72 -16.36
CA ALA A 216 4.56 21.45 -15.79
C ALA A 216 5.88 20.74 -16.12
N ARG A 217 6.37 20.93 -17.35
CA ARG A 217 7.79 20.70 -17.61
C ARG A 217 8.57 21.80 -16.89
N VAL A 218 9.04 21.49 -15.69
CA VAL A 218 9.98 22.37 -15.00
C VAL A 218 11.34 22.30 -15.71
N PRO A 219 11.98 23.44 -15.96
CA PRO A 219 13.30 23.45 -16.58
C PRO A 219 14.37 22.83 -15.64
N PRO A 220 15.51 22.36 -16.16
CA PRO A 220 16.55 21.72 -15.34
C PRO A 220 17.04 22.55 -14.15
N ASP A 221 17.19 23.87 -14.35
CA ASP A 221 17.61 24.83 -13.32
C ASP A 221 16.64 24.88 -12.13
N PHE A 222 15.34 24.67 -12.37
CA PHE A 222 14.35 24.61 -11.30
C PHE A 222 14.64 23.46 -10.32
N CYS A 223 14.85 22.24 -10.83
CA CYS A 223 15.08 21.07 -9.98
C CYS A 223 16.49 21.05 -9.39
N GLU A 224 17.48 21.63 -10.06
CA GLU A 224 18.80 21.85 -9.47
C GLU A 224 18.71 22.81 -8.28
N GLY A 225 17.96 23.90 -8.42
CA GLY A 225 17.78 24.88 -7.36
C GLY A 225 16.83 24.45 -6.23
N ALA A 226 15.92 23.50 -6.47
CA ALA A 226 14.94 23.05 -5.48
C ALA A 226 15.56 22.52 -4.17
N GLY A 227 16.84 22.12 -4.18
CA GLY A 227 17.60 21.74 -2.98
C GLY A 227 17.84 22.89 -1.99
N GLN A 228 17.53 24.14 -2.39
CA GLN A 228 17.57 25.32 -1.52
C GLN A 228 16.30 25.43 -0.64
N GLY A 229 15.33 24.53 -0.80
CA GLY A 229 14.11 24.47 0.00
C GLY A 229 12.87 25.01 -0.71
N PHE A 230 11.72 24.85 -0.06
CA PHE A 230 10.43 25.21 -0.65
C PHE A 230 10.25 26.72 -0.89
N ASP A 231 10.93 27.58 -0.14
CA ASP A 231 10.96 29.02 -0.43
C ASP A 231 11.56 29.29 -1.80
N PHE A 232 12.63 28.58 -2.19
CA PHE A 232 13.18 28.69 -3.53
C PHE A 232 12.20 28.16 -4.56
N VAL A 233 11.62 26.98 -4.33
CA VAL A 233 10.64 26.34 -5.22
C VAL A 233 9.49 27.31 -5.54
N CYS A 234 8.95 28.02 -4.54
CA CYS A 234 7.82 28.93 -4.73
C CYS A 234 8.17 30.36 -5.15
N ASN A 235 9.43 30.75 -5.03
CA ASN A 235 9.93 32.03 -5.55
C ASN A 235 10.61 31.91 -6.93
N HIS A 236 10.82 30.69 -7.43
CA HIS A 236 11.34 30.49 -8.78
C HIS A 236 10.41 31.09 -9.83
N LYS A 237 10.98 31.66 -10.89
CA LYS A 237 10.23 32.29 -12.00
C LYS A 237 9.22 31.33 -12.66
N ASP A 238 9.47 30.02 -12.57
CA ASP A 238 8.68 28.95 -13.19
C ASP A 238 7.66 28.31 -12.24
N ALA A 239 7.57 28.74 -10.98
CA ALA A 239 6.65 28.19 -9.96
C ALA A 239 5.15 28.53 -10.23
N GLY A 240 4.88 29.21 -11.33
CA GLY A 240 3.56 29.75 -11.68
C GLY A 240 3.27 31.10 -11.04
N LYS A 241 2.23 31.78 -11.54
CA LYS A 241 1.87 33.14 -11.09
C LYS A 241 1.21 33.18 -9.70
N ASN A 242 0.68 32.04 -9.22
CA ASN A 242 -0.05 31.97 -7.95
C ASN A 242 0.86 31.40 -6.85
N LYS A 243 1.63 32.29 -6.21
CA LYS A 243 2.53 31.92 -5.10
C LYS A 243 1.79 31.25 -3.94
N ALA A 244 0.59 31.72 -3.58
CA ALA A 244 -0.19 31.13 -2.49
C ALA A 244 -0.52 29.65 -2.75
N ARG A 245 -0.89 29.31 -3.99
CA ARG A 245 -1.11 27.91 -4.38
C ARG A 245 0.18 27.09 -4.36
N CYS A 246 1.32 27.70 -4.70
CA CYS A 246 2.61 27.02 -4.56
C CYS A 246 2.93 26.72 -3.10
N HIS A 247 2.78 27.69 -2.20
CA HIS A 247 3.01 27.50 -0.76
C HIS A 247 2.02 26.50 -0.15
N GLU A 248 0.80 26.37 -0.67
CA GLU A 248 -0.12 25.31 -0.24
C GLU A 248 0.33 23.90 -0.68
N ALA A 249 1.01 23.78 -1.83
CA ALA A 249 1.56 22.51 -2.31
C ALA A 249 2.94 22.18 -1.71
N PHE A 250 3.74 23.21 -1.43
CA PHE A 250 5.09 23.15 -0.88
C PHE A 250 5.23 24.08 0.34
N PRO A 251 4.55 23.75 1.45
CA PRO A 251 4.50 24.61 2.62
C PRO A 251 5.84 24.68 3.33
N SER A 252 6.37 25.89 3.40
CA SER A 252 7.59 26.24 4.14
C SER A 252 7.31 26.41 5.64
N SER A 253 6.06 26.77 5.95
CA SER A 253 5.56 27.11 7.27
C SER A 253 4.17 26.50 7.48
N ARG A 254 3.72 26.42 8.74
CA ARG A 254 2.39 25.88 9.05
C ARG A 254 1.28 26.82 8.58
N GLU A 255 1.58 28.11 8.56
CA GLU A 255 0.68 29.21 8.19
C GLU A 255 0.33 29.17 6.69
N ASP A 256 1.16 28.53 5.87
CA ASP A 256 0.89 28.28 4.44
C ASP A 256 -0.32 27.34 4.25
N CYS A 257 -0.70 26.57 5.28
CA CYS A 257 -1.65 25.47 5.16
C CYS A 257 -3.09 25.78 5.55
N LYS A 258 -3.99 25.42 4.63
CA LYS A 258 -5.45 25.55 4.79
C LYS A 258 -6.19 24.21 4.74
N SER A 259 -5.50 23.13 4.39
CA SER A 259 -6.05 21.79 4.20
C SER A 259 -5.25 20.75 4.99
N SER A 260 -5.86 19.60 5.27
CA SER A 260 -5.17 18.47 5.91
C SER A 260 -4.01 17.97 5.06
N GLU A 261 -4.17 17.94 3.74
CA GLU A 261 -3.11 17.50 2.82
C GLU A 261 -1.91 18.45 2.85
N CYS A 262 -2.13 19.77 2.91
CA CYS A 262 -1.04 20.71 3.11
C CYS A 262 -0.33 20.48 4.46
N LEU A 263 -1.09 20.25 5.54
CA LEU A 263 -0.51 19.98 6.85
C LEU A 263 0.34 18.69 6.85
N ASP A 264 -0.06 17.66 6.13
CA ASP A 264 0.74 16.45 5.94
C ASP A 264 2.05 16.77 5.18
N ASN A 265 1.96 17.57 4.10
CA ASN A 265 3.14 17.99 3.34
C ASN A 265 4.10 18.84 4.18
N PHE A 266 3.57 19.78 4.99
CA PHE A 266 4.36 20.58 5.92
C PHE A 266 5.05 19.69 6.96
N SER A 267 4.29 18.79 7.58
CA SER A 267 4.81 17.88 8.61
C SER A 267 5.91 16.98 8.05
N LEU A 268 5.71 16.44 6.83
CA LEU A 268 6.72 15.65 6.13
C LEU A 268 7.98 16.47 5.85
N TYR A 269 7.85 17.67 5.28
CA TYR A 269 9.00 18.52 4.96
C TYR A 269 9.77 18.97 6.21
N SER A 270 9.07 19.42 7.25
CA SER A 270 9.68 19.79 8.53
C SER A 270 10.37 18.59 9.19
N ALA A 271 9.72 17.43 9.24
CA ALA A 271 10.32 16.20 9.76
C ALA A 271 11.66 15.87 9.07
N LEU A 272 11.69 15.93 7.74
CA LEU A 272 12.91 15.68 6.95
C LEU A 272 13.96 16.77 7.19
N LYS A 273 13.59 18.05 7.17
CA LYS A 273 14.47 19.20 7.40
C LYS A 273 15.13 19.16 8.78
N ASP A 274 14.34 18.90 9.81
CA ASP A 274 14.74 18.92 11.22
C ASP A 274 15.33 17.58 11.68
N ASN A 275 15.37 16.59 10.79
CA ASN A 275 15.82 15.23 11.09
C ASN A 275 15.03 14.57 12.24
N ASN A 276 13.71 14.74 12.22
CA ASN A 276 12.78 14.28 13.25
C ASN A 276 11.78 13.27 12.68
N MET A 277 12.07 11.98 12.83
CA MET A 277 11.22 10.89 12.35
C MET A 277 9.80 10.90 12.95
N SER A 278 9.67 11.28 14.23
CA SER A 278 8.36 11.32 14.91
C SER A 278 7.44 12.42 14.39
N GLY A 279 7.98 13.40 13.66
CA GLY A 279 7.18 14.43 12.98
C GLY A 279 6.56 13.98 11.67
N CYS A 280 6.88 12.77 11.19
CA CYS A 280 6.33 12.30 9.93
C CYS A 280 4.84 11.99 10.02
N PRO A 281 4.05 12.39 9.02
CA PRO A 281 2.63 12.06 8.96
C PRO A 281 2.42 10.54 8.76
N GLU A 282 1.27 10.05 9.22
CA GLU A 282 0.97 8.61 9.29
C GLU A 282 1.02 7.91 7.92
N ASN A 283 0.54 8.59 6.88
CA ASN A 283 0.53 8.10 5.50
C ASN A 283 1.93 7.89 4.89
N TYR A 284 2.97 8.55 5.40
CA TYR A 284 4.36 8.40 4.93
C TYR A 284 5.29 7.78 5.98
N MET A 285 4.75 7.26 7.09
CA MET A 285 5.58 6.80 8.23
C MET A 285 6.59 5.71 7.83
N SER A 286 6.20 4.76 6.97
CA SER A 286 7.09 3.70 6.48
C SER A 286 8.26 4.25 5.67
N GLU A 287 7.95 5.13 4.71
CA GLU A 287 8.91 5.78 3.82
C GLU A 287 9.82 6.72 4.58
N CYS A 288 9.28 7.52 5.50
CA CYS A 288 10.05 8.36 6.41
C CYS A 288 11.03 7.54 7.25
N SER A 289 10.54 6.48 7.89
CA SER A 289 11.39 5.63 8.73
C SER A 289 12.51 5.00 7.90
N ALA A 290 12.21 4.54 6.69
CA ALA A 290 13.19 4.06 5.72
C ALA A 290 14.19 5.15 5.30
N PHE A 291 13.74 6.39 5.12
CA PHE A 291 14.60 7.53 4.78
C PHE A 291 15.63 7.82 5.90
N PHE A 292 15.16 7.90 7.14
CA PHE A 292 16.02 8.23 8.29
C PHE A 292 17.02 7.11 8.61
N THR A 293 16.56 5.87 8.61
CA THR A 293 17.41 4.72 8.94
C THR A 293 18.25 4.23 7.78
N LYS A 294 17.89 4.60 6.55
CA LYS A 294 18.50 4.11 5.30
C LYS A 294 18.53 2.59 5.22
N SER A 295 17.55 1.94 5.87
CA SER A 295 17.52 0.50 6.00
C SER A 295 16.24 -0.07 5.39
N PRO A 296 16.34 -1.05 4.48
CA PRO A 296 15.19 -1.79 3.97
C PRO A 296 14.56 -2.70 5.04
N SER A 297 15.25 -2.93 6.18
CA SER A 297 14.73 -3.80 7.25
C SER A 297 13.41 -3.27 7.83
N ILE A 298 13.19 -1.95 7.84
CA ILE A 298 11.93 -1.35 8.30
C ILE A 298 10.75 -1.75 7.41
N CYS A 299 11.01 -2.04 6.14
CA CYS A 299 9.98 -2.44 5.19
C CYS A 299 9.52 -3.91 5.40
N SER A 300 10.23 -4.69 6.22
CA SER A 300 9.89 -6.11 6.48
C SER A 300 8.53 -6.30 7.15
N VAL A 301 8.11 -5.38 8.02
CA VAL A 301 6.77 -5.41 8.65
C VAL A 301 5.65 -5.37 7.60
N ILE A 302 5.89 -4.70 6.46
CA ILE A 302 4.94 -4.67 5.34
C ILE A 302 4.90 -6.04 4.65
N LEU A 303 6.04 -6.73 4.52
CA LEU A 303 6.10 -8.09 3.97
C LEU A 303 5.40 -9.11 4.86
N GLU A 304 5.58 -9.02 6.18
CA GLU A 304 4.87 -9.88 7.14
C GLU A 304 3.36 -9.68 7.03
N LYS A 305 2.91 -8.42 6.94
CA LYS A 305 1.49 -8.10 6.72
C LYS A 305 0.98 -8.63 5.37
N LEU A 306 1.80 -8.52 4.32
CA LEU A 306 1.49 -9.09 3.01
C LEU A 306 1.34 -10.61 3.09
N GLY A 307 2.27 -11.32 3.72
CA GLY A 307 2.19 -12.75 3.95
C GLY A 307 0.95 -13.15 4.74
N GLY A 308 0.66 -12.42 5.83
CA GLY A 308 -0.50 -12.64 6.69
C GLY A 308 -1.87 -12.40 6.02
N ILE A 309 -1.92 -11.70 4.89
CA ILE A 309 -3.12 -11.57 4.08
C ILE A 309 -3.11 -12.59 2.93
N TYR A 310 -2.00 -12.69 2.22
CA TYR A 310 -1.90 -13.49 1.01
C TYR A 310 -2.10 -14.99 1.25
N TYR A 311 -1.35 -15.60 2.18
CA TYR A 311 -1.38 -17.06 2.36
C TYR A 311 -2.70 -17.58 2.95
N PRO A 312 -3.32 -16.91 3.94
CA PRO A 312 -4.67 -17.30 4.38
C PRO A 312 -5.72 -17.18 3.27
N THR A 313 -5.66 -16.12 2.46
CA THR A 313 -6.57 -15.96 1.31
C THR A 313 -6.34 -17.07 0.29
N LEU A 314 -5.09 -17.37 -0.06
CA LEU A 314 -4.75 -18.45 -0.99
C LEU A 314 -5.30 -19.80 -0.51
N ALA A 315 -5.08 -20.15 0.76
CA ALA A 315 -5.58 -21.38 1.35
C ALA A 315 -7.13 -21.47 1.33
N ALA A 316 -7.82 -20.34 1.54
CA ALA A 316 -9.28 -20.30 1.47
C ALA A 316 -9.80 -20.56 0.04
N HIS A 317 -9.15 -19.99 -0.98
CA HIS A 317 -9.48 -20.23 -2.38
C HIS A 317 -9.21 -21.67 -2.80
N GLU A 318 -8.05 -22.24 -2.43
CA GLU A 318 -7.71 -23.64 -2.71
C GLU A 318 -8.73 -24.63 -2.09
N GLN A 319 -9.19 -24.36 -0.86
CA GLN A 319 -10.23 -25.16 -0.22
C GLN A 319 -11.59 -25.03 -0.91
N SER A 320 -11.94 -23.84 -1.38
CA SER A 320 -13.18 -23.60 -2.11
C SER A 320 -13.19 -24.32 -3.46
N ASP A 321 -12.10 -24.23 -4.20
CA ASP A 321 -11.92 -24.88 -5.49
C ASP A 321 -11.97 -26.40 -5.39
N SER A 322 -11.28 -26.97 -4.40
CA SER A 322 -11.34 -28.40 -4.11
C SER A 322 -12.78 -28.87 -3.88
N LYS A 323 -13.57 -28.14 -3.07
CA LYS A 323 -14.98 -28.45 -2.82
C LYS A 323 -15.84 -28.31 -4.08
N GLU A 324 -15.59 -27.31 -4.93
CA GLU A 324 -16.32 -27.14 -6.19
C GLU A 324 -16.01 -28.28 -7.18
N MET A 325 -14.75 -28.67 -7.29
CA MET A 325 -14.32 -29.78 -8.15
C MET A 325 -14.92 -31.12 -7.71
N VAL A 326 -14.97 -31.38 -6.40
CA VAL A 326 -15.67 -32.56 -5.85
C VAL A 326 -17.14 -32.55 -6.23
N LYS A 327 -17.85 -31.42 -6.03
CA LYS A 327 -19.26 -31.29 -6.41
C LYS A 327 -19.50 -31.49 -7.91
N LYS A 328 -18.64 -30.94 -8.77
CA LYS A 328 -18.72 -31.14 -10.23
C LYS A 328 -18.53 -32.61 -10.60
N ARG A 329 -17.60 -33.31 -9.94
CA ARG A 329 -17.37 -34.75 -10.15
C ARG A 329 -18.56 -35.59 -9.70
N GLU A 330 -19.12 -35.32 -8.52
CA GLU A 330 -20.33 -36.01 -8.04
C GLU A 330 -21.54 -35.77 -8.95
N ALA A 331 -21.73 -34.55 -9.45
CA ALA A 331 -22.80 -34.24 -10.38
C ALA A 331 -22.62 -34.95 -11.73
N ALA A 332 -21.38 -35.05 -12.23
CA ALA A 332 -21.07 -35.81 -13.45
C ALA A 332 -21.35 -37.30 -13.28
N LEU A 333 -20.96 -37.89 -12.15
CA LEU A 333 -21.22 -39.30 -11.83
C LEU A 333 -22.72 -39.59 -11.74
N LYS A 334 -23.49 -38.77 -11.03
CA LYS A 334 -24.97 -38.93 -10.96
C LYS A 334 -25.63 -38.85 -12.33
N LYS A 335 -25.14 -37.98 -13.22
CA LYS A 335 -25.65 -37.87 -14.59
C LYS A 335 -25.32 -39.10 -15.43
N GLU A 336 -24.18 -39.74 -15.19
CA GLU A 336 -23.79 -40.99 -15.84
C GLU A 336 -24.60 -42.18 -15.32
N GLU A 337 -24.82 -42.28 -14.01
CA GLU A 337 -25.69 -43.29 -13.39
C GLU A 337 -27.12 -43.20 -13.91
N GLN A 338 -27.69 -41.99 -14.00
CA GLN A 338 -29.02 -41.78 -14.58
C GLN A 338 -29.11 -42.27 -16.03
N LYS A 339 -28.10 -41.98 -16.87
CA LYS A 339 -28.06 -42.46 -18.24
C LYS A 339 -28.01 -43.99 -18.32
N LEU A 340 -27.19 -44.62 -17.48
CA LEU A 340 -27.09 -46.08 -17.43
C LEU A 340 -28.42 -46.70 -17.01
N GLN A 341 -29.09 -46.11 -16.02
CA GLN A 341 -30.39 -46.59 -15.55
C GLN A 341 -31.50 -46.40 -16.58
N ASP A 342 -31.50 -45.29 -17.32
CA ASP A 342 -32.40 -45.06 -18.45
C ASP A 342 -32.18 -46.08 -19.57
N GLU A 343 -30.92 -46.43 -19.87
CA GLU A 343 -30.59 -47.48 -20.84
C GLU A 343 -31.06 -48.87 -20.38
N ILE A 344 -30.87 -49.19 -19.09
CA ILE A 344 -31.37 -50.45 -18.50
C ILE A 344 -32.89 -50.50 -18.60
N ASN A 345 -33.59 -49.44 -18.21
CA ASN A 345 -35.04 -49.34 -18.29
C ASN A 345 -35.55 -49.50 -19.73
N LYS A 346 -34.85 -48.89 -20.71
CA LYS A 346 -35.16 -49.03 -22.13
C LYS A 346 -34.97 -50.47 -22.62
N LYS A 347 -33.88 -51.14 -22.24
CA LYS A 347 -33.65 -52.56 -22.56
C LYS A 347 -34.69 -53.47 -21.92
N ALA A 348 -35.07 -53.22 -20.67
CA ALA A 348 -36.10 -53.99 -19.96
C ALA A 348 -37.48 -53.85 -20.63
N LYS A 349 -37.87 -52.63 -21.05
CA LYS A 349 -39.13 -52.41 -21.80
C LYS A 349 -39.16 -53.18 -23.11
N LYS A 350 -38.06 -53.20 -23.86
CA LYS A 350 -37.93 -54.00 -25.09
C LYS A 350 -38.05 -55.50 -24.82
N ALA A 351 -37.40 -56.00 -23.78
CA ALA A 351 -37.45 -57.42 -23.43
C ALA A 351 -38.86 -57.89 -22.98
N LEU A 352 -39.65 -56.99 -22.39
CA LEU A 352 -41.02 -57.28 -21.95
C LEU A 352 -42.09 -57.09 -23.05
N GLY A 353 -41.71 -56.83 -24.30
CA GLY A 353 -42.63 -56.69 -25.43
C GLY A 353 -43.57 -55.48 -25.33
N LYS A 354 -43.17 -54.43 -24.61
CA LYS A 354 -43.94 -53.18 -24.43
C LYS A 354 -43.47 -52.03 -25.33
N GLU A 355 -42.65 -52.32 -26.33
CA GLU A 355 -42.27 -51.42 -27.43
C GLU A 355 -42.48 -52.10 -28.78
#